data_AF-A0A2S6Q2V4-F1
#
_entry.id   AF-A0A2S6Q2V4-F1
#
_cell.length_a   1.000
_cell.length_b   1.000
_cell.length_c   1.000
_cell.angle_alpha   90.00
_cell.angle_beta   90.00
_cell.angle_gamma   90.00
#
_symmetry.space_group_name_H-M   'P 1'
#
loop_
_entity.id
_entity.type
_entity.pdbx_description
1 polymer ?
#
loop_
_entity_poly.entity_id
_entity_poly.type
_entity_poly.pdbx_seq_one_letter_code
_entity_poly.pdbx_strand_id
1 'polypeptide(L)'
;MDTAETGRHPLDSASVLNAKKTLFELLGRVGVFRGEAEELVALVEAGAVADAHSEAGKAAGAPAGHAELYVTGWHDGARAVGEEFARVAERALERAIGPAVSGPMGGARVHHPVGRVDVERAKVAVTPLHLAFSTTSDLDPEVSDEVLTAVLGTMSVVGRVGYAGQLERFTEAHRQRLDRLYARYGPGSPIAVHGRYSLLHSPTSIAVLERLTGSPAALRAEWEHAELPPAWLEGLSIAWQASETPQD
;
A
#
# COMPACT_ATOMS: atom_id res chain seq x y z
N MET A 1 -9.91 -5.80 45.78
CA MET A 1 -10.16 -4.43 45.28
C MET A 1 -9.05 -4.15 44.31
N ASP A 2 -9.31 -4.32 43.02
CA ASP A 2 -8.38 -3.97 41.95
C ASP A 2 -9.22 -3.26 40.87
N THR A 3 -8.85 -2.02 40.59
CA THR A 3 -9.61 -1.02 39.82
C THR A 3 -8.93 -0.83 38.48
N ALA A 4 -9.08 -1.81 37.58
CA ALA A 4 -8.51 -1.77 36.23
C ALA A 4 -9.47 -2.29 35.12
N GLU A 5 -10.79 -2.24 35.35
CA GLU A 5 -11.80 -2.45 34.30
C GLU A 5 -12.61 -1.16 34.05
N THR A 6 -11.92 -0.01 34.03
CA THR A 6 -12.56 1.25 33.63
C THR A 6 -12.48 1.40 32.11
N GLY A 7 -13.58 1.06 31.42
CA GLY A 7 -14.00 1.80 30.23
C GLY A 7 -13.67 1.20 28.87
N ARG A 8 -14.20 0.01 28.55
CA ARG A 8 -14.65 -0.24 27.17
C ARG A 8 -16.13 0.10 27.10
N HIS A 9 -16.45 1.39 26.90
CA HIS A 9 -17.80 1.73 26.49
C HIS A 9 -17.99 1.18 25.06
N PRO A 10 -18.93 0.24 24.84
CA PRO A 10 -19.28 -0.17 23.49
C PRO A 10 -19.79 1.07 22.77
N LEU A 11 -19.11 1.49 21.70
CA LEU A 11 -19.63 2.56 20.86
C LEU A 11 -20.97 2.07 20.29
N ASP A 12 -22.06 2.79 20.58
CA ASP A 12 -23.35 2.47 20.00
C ASP A 12 -23.38 2.79 18.50
N SER A 13 -24.26 2.13 17.76
CA SER A 13 -24.34 2.28 16.30
C SER A 13 -24.62 3.71 15.84
N ALA A 14 -25.31 4.52 16.64
CA ALA A 14 -25.61 5.92 16.30
C ALA A 14 -24.36 6.81 16.49
N SER A 15 -23.55 6.54 17.52
CA SER A 15 -22.25 7.18 17.74
C SER A 15 -21.27 6.88 16.61
N VAL A 16 -21.22 5.63 16.13
CA VAL A 16 -20.39 5.24 14.98
C VAL A 16 -20.86 5.95 13.70
N LEU A 17 -22.16 6.00 13.45
CA LEU A 17 -22.72 6.67 12.27
C LEU A 17 -22.45 8.18 12.28
N ASN A 18 -22.57 8.81 13.45
CA ASN A 18 -22.25 10.24 13.63
C ASN A 18 -20.76 10.50 13.40
N ALA A 19 -19.87 9.66 13.95
CA ALA A 19 -18.44 9.78 13.72
C ALA A 19 -18.08 9.65 12.23
N LYS A 20 -18.68 8.68 11.52
CA LYS A 20 -18.51 8.50 10.07
C LYS A 20 -18.98 9.72 9.27
N LYS A 21 -20.13 10.29 9.65
CA LYS A 21 -20.64 11.54 9.05
C LYS A 21 -19.70 12.72 9.29
N THR A 22 -19.24 12.92 10.52
CA THR A 22 -18.27 13.97 10.85
C THR A 22 -16.96 13.79 10.09
N LEU A 23 -16.49 12.55 9.93
CA LEU A 23 -15.29 12.26 9.13
C LEU A 23 -15.47 12.66 7.66
N PHE A 24 -16.60 12.33 7.05
CA PHE A 24 -16.91 12.79 5.67
C PHE A 24 -16.97 14.31 5.56
N GLU A 25 -17.54 15.00 6.54
CA GLU A 25 -17.58 16.47 6.57
C GLU A 25 -16.17 17.07 6.70
N LEU A 26 -15.30 16.49 7.54
CA LEU A 26 -13.91 16.94 7.71
C LEU A 26 -13.07 16.68 6.45
N LEU A 27 -13.19 15.50 5.85
CA LEU A 27 -12.52 15.14 4.59
C LEU A 27 -12.97 16.05 3.44
N GLY A 28 -14.27 16.37 3.38
CA GLY A 28 -14.80 17.34 2.41
C GLY A 28 -14.20 18.74 2.56
N ARG A 29 -13.91 19.19 3.80
CA ARG A 29 -13.30 20.52 4.05
C ARG A 29 -11.87 20.63 3.53
N VAL A 30 -11.15 19.52 3.41
CA VAL A 30 -9.79 19.49 2.83
C VAL A 30 -9.79 19.09 1.35
N GLY A 31 -10.98 19.05 0.73
CA GLY A 31 -11.15 18.86 -0.71
C GLY A 31 -11.23 17.40 -1.17
N VAL A 32 -11.45 16.44 -0.26
CA VAL A 32 -11.69 15.03 -0.63
C VAL A 32 -13.14 14.88 -1.06
N PHE A 33 -13.38 14.32 -2.25
CA PHE A 33 -14.74 14.11 -2.72
C PHE A 33 -15.43 13.01 -1.92
N ARG A 34 -16.75 13.12 -1.75
CA ARG A 34 -17.51 12.19 -0.92
C ARG A 34 -17.35 10.72 -1.33
N GLY A 35 -17.30 10.44 -2.64
CA GLY A 35 -17.06 9.08 -3.14
C GLY A 35 -15.70 8.54 -2.74
N GLU A 36 -14.64 9.35 -2.84
CA GLU A 36 -13.28 8.97 -2.42
C GLU A 36 -13.19 8.78 -0.90
N ALA A 37 -13.88 9.62 -0.13
CA ALA A 37 -13.94 9.49 1.32
C ALA A 37 -14.69 8.21 1.74
N GLU A 38 -15.78 7.87 1.05
CA GLU A 38 -16.54 6.63 1.27
C GLU A 38 -15.68 5.39 0.97
N GLU A 39 -14.88 5.44 -0.10
CA GLU A 39 -13.92 4.37 -0.45
C GLU A 39 -12.82 4.21 0.61
N LEU A 40 -12.21 5.31 1.06
CA LEU A 40 -11.20 5.30 2.11
C LEU A 40 -11.71 4.70 3.43
N VAL A 41 -12.91 5.12 3.85
CA VAL A 41 -13.52 4.60 5.07
C VAL A 41 -13.86 3.12 4.92
N ALA A 42 -14.35 2.69 3.76
CA ALA A 42 -14.65 1.28 3.51
C ALA A 42 -13.38 0.39 3.52
N LEU A 43 -12.26 0.89 3.00
CA LEU A 43 -10.96 0.21 3.08
C LEU A 43 -10.48 0.05 4.52
N VAL A 44 -10.59 1.10 5.33
CA VAL A 44 -10.24 1.06 6.77
C VAL A 44 -11.13 0.08 7.52
N GLU A 45 -12.44 0.11 7.27
CA GLU A 45 -13.40 -0.83 7.87
C GLU A 45 -13.08 -2.27 7.46
N ALA A 46 -12.77 -2.53 6.19
CA ALA A 46 -12.39 -3.86 5.71
C ALA A 46 -11.08 -4.36 6.34
N GLY A 47 -10.05 -3.50 6.44
CA GLY A 47 -8.79 -3.82 7.10
C GLY A 47 -8.97 -4.13 8.58
N ALA A 48 -9.77 -3.33 9.30
CA ALA A 48 -10.08 -3.57 10.71
C ALA A 48 -10.80 -4.92 10.93
N VAL A 49 -11.69 -5.32 10.02
CA VAL A 49 -12.36 -6.63 10.10
C VAL A 49 -11.40 -7.77 9.77
N ALA A 50 -10.49 -7.60 8.81
CA ALA A 50 -9.45 -8.58 8.49
C ALA A 50 -8.47 -8.79 9.65
N ASP A 51 -8.05 -7.72 10.32
CA ASP A 51 -7.21 -7.80 11.51
C ASP A 51 -7.94 -8.46 12.68
N ALA A 52 -9.22 -8.10 12.91
CA ALA A 52 -10.05 -8.75 13.92
C ALA A 52 -10.22 -10.25 13.66
N HIS A 53 -10.33 -10.67 12.40
CA HIS A 53 -10.34 -12.10 12.03
C HIS A 53 -9.01 -12.79 12.38
N SER A 54 -7.87 -12.18 12.05
CA SER A 54 -6.54 -12.70 12.38
C SER A 54 -6.34 -12.86 13.88
N GLU A 55 -6.77 -11.87 14.67
CA GLU A 55 -6.68 -11.92 16.13
C GLU A 55 -7.66 -12.92 16.76
N ALA A 56 -8.88 -13.06 16.22
CA ALA A 56 -9.82 -14.10 16.65
C ALA A 56 -9.27 -15.51 16.38
N GLY A 57 -8.50 -15.71 15.32
CA GLY A 57 -7.79 -16.96 15.04
C GLY A 57 -6.63 -17.25 15.99
N LYS A 58 -6.05 -16.21 16.63
CA LYS A 58 -4.95 -16.32 17.61
C LYS A 58 -5.40 -16.39 19.06
N ALA A 59 -6.66 -16.01 19.35
CA ALA A 59 -7.20 -16.01 20.70
C ALA A 59 -7.03 -17.39 21.33
N ALA A 60 -6.32 -17.43 22.47
CA ALA A 60 -6.00 -18.65 23.20
C ALA A 60 -7.28 -19.44 23.54
N GLY A 61 -7.13 -20.76 23.60
CA GLY A 61 -8.22 -21.73 23.69
C GLY A 61 -9.24 -21.47 24.80
N ALA A 62 -10.31 -22.26 24.78
CA ALA A 62 -11.50 -22.06 25.62
C ALA A 62 -11.17 -21.68 27.08
N PRO A 63 -11.98 -20.83 27.73
CA PRO A 63 -11.76 -20.40 29.11
C PRO A 63 -11.42 -21.57 30.04
N ALA A 64 -10.47 -21.36 30.96
CA ALA A 64 -9.96 -22.44 31.82
C ALA A 64 -11.08 -23.05 32.68
N GLY A 65 -11.14 -24.39 32.75
CA GLY A 65 -12.06 -25.12 33.62
C GLY A 65 -13.25 -25.80 32.93
N HIS A 66 -13.25 -25.92 31.60
CA HIS A 66 -14.33 -26.57 30.85
C HIS A 66 -13.95 -27.95 30.27
N ALA A 67 -14.95 -28.80 30.07
CA ALA A 67 -14.79 -30.16 29.54
C ALA A 67 -14.28 -30.17 28.08
N GLU A 68 -13.57 -31.22 27.65
CA GLU A 68 -12.96 -31.32 26.31
C GLU A 68 -13.94 -31.05 25.15
N LEU A 69 -15.19 -31.51 25.24
CA LEU A 69 -16.21 -31.25 24.23
C LEU A 69 -16.61 -29.76 24.12
N TYR A 70 -16.54 -29.01 25.23
CA TYR A 70 -16.75 -27.56 25.25
C TYR A 70 -15.58 -26.83 24.58
N VAL A 71 -14.35 -27.31 24.79
CA VAL A 71 -13.15 -26.75 24.14
C VAL A 71 -13.25 -26.92 22.61
N THR A 72 -13.60 -28.11 22.13
CA THR A 72 -13.78 -28.35 20.68
C THR A 72 -14.91 -27.50 20.10
N GLY A 73 -16.07 -27.45 20.75
CA GLY A 73 -17.20 -26.62 20.30
C GLY A 73 -16.90 -25.12 20.31
N TRP A 74 -16.09 -24.65 21.26
CA TRP A 74 -15.61 -23.26 21.31
C TRP A 74 -14.69 -22.94 20.12
N HIS A 75 -13.73 -23.82 19.83
CA HIS A 75 -12.83 -23.65 18.69
C HIS A 75 -13.58 -23.67 17.35
N ASP A 76 -14.53 -24.59 17.19
CA ASP A 76 -15.33 -24.67 15.96
C ASP A 76 -16.26 -23.46 15.80
N GLY A 77 -16.87 -22.99 16.89
CA GLY A 77 -17.66 -21.76 16.90
C GLY A 77 -16.84 -20.51 16.57
N ALA A 78 -15.65 -20.37 17.18
CA ALA A 78 -14.75 -19.25 16.92
C ALA A 78 -14.29 -19.22 15.45
N ARG A 79 -13.99 -20.40 14.87
CA ARG A 79 -13.63 -20.53 13.46
C ARG A 79 -14.79 -20.14 12.54
N ALA A 80 -15.99 -20.65 12.80
CA ALA A 80 -17.17 -20.34 11.99
C ALA A 80 -17.50 -18.83 12.00
N VAL A 81 -17.44 -18.19 13.17
CA VAL A 81 -17.61 -16.73 13.28
C VAL A 81 -16.50 -15.98 12.55
N GLY A 82 -15.26 -16.44 12.66
CA GLY A 82 -14.12 -15.89 11.92
C GLY A 82 -14.35 -15.94 10.41
N GLU A 83 -14.75 -17.08 9.86
CA GLU A 83 -15.03 -17.25 8.43
C GLU A 83 -16.15 -16.32 7.93
N GLU A 84 -17.20 -16.11 8.73
CA GLU A 84 -18.26 -15.15 8.40
C GLU A 84 -17.76 -13.69 8.40
N PHE A 85 -16.90 -13.31 9.36
CA PHE A 85 -16.25 -11.99 9.33
C PHE A 85 -15.37 -11.81 8.10
N ALA A 86 -14.63 -12.84 7.69
CA ALA A 86 -13.83 -12.80 6.46
C ALA A 86 -14.71 -12.57 5.22
N ARG A 87 -15.85 -13.25 5.11
CA ARG A 87 -16.83 -13.04 4.03
C ARG A 87 -17.48 -11.66 4.06
N VAL A 88 -17.64 -11.06 5.23
CA VAL A 88 -18.14 -9.67 5.37
C VAL A 88 -17.06 -8.69 4.90
N ALA A 89 -15.80 -8.89 5.29
CA ALA A 89 -14.66 -8.08 4.85
C ALA A 89 -14.48 -8.15 3.34
N GLU A 90 -14.53 -9.36 2.74
CA GLU A 90 -14.41 -9.56 1.30
C GLU A 90 -15.52 -8.85 0.53
N ARG A 91 -16.79 -8.96 0.97
CA ARG A 91 -17.90 -8.23 0.35
C ARG A 91 -17.81 -6.71 0.55
N ALA A 92 -17.28 -6.25 1.67
CA ALA A 92 -17.05 -4.82 1.90
C ALA A 92 -15.96 -4.30 0.97
N LEU A 93 -14.89 -5.08 0.78
CA LEU A 93 -13.79 -4.80 -0.13
C LEU A 93 -14.25 -4.79 -1.59
N GLU A 94 -15.03 -5.79 -2.02
CA GLU A 94 -15.63 -5.84 -3.37
C GLU A 94 -16.56 -4.65 -3.65
N ARG A 95 -17.34 -4.20 -2.64
CA ARG A 95 -18.17 -3.00 -2.79
C ARG A 95 -17.35 -1.71 -2.83
N ALA A 96 -16.26 -1.64 -2.08
CA ALA A 96 -15.37 -0.49 -2.05
C ALA A 96 -14.56 -0.35 -3.34
N ILE A 97 -14.05 -1.46 -3.88
CA ILE A 97 -13.16 -1.52 -5.05
C ILE A 97 -13.97 -1.69 -6.37
N GLY A 98 -15.26 -2.03 -6.26
CA GLY A 98 -16.10 -2.44 -7.39
C GLY A 98 -15.85 -3.91 -7.78
N PRO A 99 -16.78 -4.56 -8.53
CA PRO A 99 -16.57 -5.92 -8.98
C PRO A 99 -15.27 -6.01 -9.80
N ALA A 100 -14.44 -7.02 -9.53
CA ALA A 100 -13.35 -7.37 -10.42
C ALA A 100 -13.96 -7.77 -11.77
N VAL A 101 -14.02 -6.83 -12.71
CA VAL A 101 -14.47 -7.11 -14.07
C VAL A 101 -13.47 -8.09 -14.70
N SER A 102 -13.76 -9.37 -14.57
CA SER A 102 -13.27 -10.38 -15.51
C SER A 102 -14.04 -10.19 -16.81
N GLY A 103 -13.65 -9.17 -17.58
CA GLY A 103 -14.13 -8.95 -18.93
C GLY A 103 -13.36 -9.81 -19.92
N PRO A 104 -14.01 -10.38 -20.95
CA PRO A 104 -13.32 -11.17 -21.97
C PRO A 104 -12.34 -10.27 -22.74
N MET A 105 -11.19 -10.85 -23.11
CA MET A 105 -10.17 -10.25 -23.96
C MET A 105 -10.75 -9.41 -25.10
N GLY A 106 -10.39 -8.12 -25.15
CA GLY A 106 -10.46 -7.29 -26.35
C GLY A 106 -11.20 -5.96 -26.17
N GLY A 107 -10.42 -4.87 -26.13
CA GLY A 107 -10.91 -3.49 -26.29
C GLY A 107 -10.46 -2.57 -25.15
N ALA A 108 -9.56 -1.64 -25.48
CA ALA A 108 -9.12 -0.47 -24.71
C ALA A 108 -9.18 -0.61 -23.18
N ARG A 109 -8.00 -0.80 -22.54
CA ARG A 109 -7.86 -0.61 -21.09
C ARG A 109 -8.64 0.64 -20.70
N VAL A 110 -9.72 0.46 -19.94
CA VAL A 110 -10.38 1.58 -19.27
C VAL A 110 -9.38 2.01 -18.22
N HIS A 111 -8.48 2.93 -18.59
CA HIS A 111 -7.53 3.54 -17.67
C HIS A 111 -8.37 4.32 -16.66
N HIS A 112 -8.66 3.72 -15.51
CA HIS A 112 -9.19 4.48 -14.39
C HIS A 112 -8.10 5.48 -14.00
N PRO A 113 -8.39 6.80 -14.07
CA PRO A 113 -7.39 7.82 -13.79
C PRO A 113 -6.81 7.57 -12.39
N VAL A 114 -5.51 7.78 -12.23
CA VAL A 114 -4.87 7.69 -10.92
C VAL A 114 -5.39 8.84 -10.08
N GLY A 115 -6.09 8.53 -8.99
CA GLY A 115 -6.62 9.53 -8.08
C GLY A 115 -5.53 10.05 -7.14
N ARG A 116 -5.75 11.25 -6.59
CA ARG A 116 -4.85 11.83 -5.56
C ARG A 116 -4.67 10.89 -4.36
N VAL A 117 -5.73 10.19 -3.96
CA VAL A 117 -5.69 9.22 -2.86
C VAL A 117 -4.76 8.05 -3.15
N ASP A 118 -4.72 7.55 -4.40
CA ASP A 118 -3.81 6.47 -4.78
C ASP A 118 -2.35 6.92 -4.68
N VAL A 119 -2.05 8.15 -5.09
CA VAL A 119 -0.71 8.75 -5.00
C VAL A 119 -0.28 8.91 -3.55
N GLU A 120 -1.14 9.47 -2.69
CA GLU A 120 -0.84 9.62 -1.26
C GLU A 120 -0.65 8.28 -0.55
N ARG A 121 -1.47 7.28 -0.88
CA ARG A 121 -1.30 5.91 -0.35
C ARG A 121 0.06 5.33 -0.76
N ALA A 122 0.45 5.52 -2.03
CA ALA A 122 1.74 5.06 -2.52
C ALA A 122 2.90 5.79 -1.82
N LYS A 123 2.83 7.11 -1.62
CA LYS A 123 3.83 7.89 -0.86
C LYS A 123 4.04 7.33 0.55
N VAL A 124 2.94 7.10 1.27
CA VAL A 124 2.98 6.55 2.64
C VAL A 124 3.64 5.18 2.65
N ALA A 125 3.41 4.35 1.62
CA ALA A 125 4.03 3.04 1.51
C ALA A 125 5.53 3.10 1.16
N VAL A 126 5.95 3.94 0.21
CA VAL A 126 7.35 3.98 -0.26
C VAL A 126 8.29 4.69 0.71
N THR A 127 7.80 5.67 1.46
CA THR A 127 8.62 6.50 2.36
C THR A 127 9.38 5.68 3.41
N PRO A 128 8.73 4.84 4.24
CA PRO A 128 9.45 4.05 5.25
C PRO A 128 10.42 3.05 4.62
N LEU A 129 10.10 2.51 3.44
CA LEU A 129 10.98 1.60 2.71
C LEU A 129 12.25 2.32 2.23
N HIS A 130 12.13 3.55 1.74
CA HIS A 130 13.27 4.36 1.32
C HIS A 130 14.16 4.79 2.49
N LEU A 131 13.53 5.16 3.62
CA LEU A 131 14.24 5.56 4.82
C LEU A 131 15.09 4.44 5.45
N ALA A 132 14.83 3.18 5.08
CA ALA A 132 15.70 2.07 5.46
C ALA A 132 17.09 2.12 4.79
N PHE A 133 17.24 2.84 3.67
CA PHE A 133 18.47 2.90 2.87
C PHE A 133 19.06 4.31 2.75
N SER A 134 18.26 5.36 2.97
CA SER A 134 18.65 6.76 2.85
C SER A 134 18.05 7.59 3.97
N THR A 135 18.80 8.56 4.50
CA THR A 135 18.31 9.47 5.55
C THR A 135 17.72 10.78 5.01
N THR A 136 17.77 11.00 3.70
CA THR A 136 17.43 12.28 3.07
C THR A 136 16.63 12.07 1.79
N SER A 137 15.62 12.92 1.58
CA SER A 137 14.85 13.01 0.33
C SER A 137 15.00 14.42 -0.23
N ASP A 138 15.54 14.56 -1.44
CA ASP A 138 15.86 15.84 -2.07
C ASP A 138 15.00 16.16 -3.30
N LEU A 139 14.09 15.27 -3.69
CA LEU A 139 13.20 15.51 -4.83
C LEU A 139 11.99 16.36 -4.44
N ASP A 140 11.61 17.28 -5.33
CA ASP A 140 10.40 18.10 -5.22
C ASP A 140 9.15 17.20 -5.03
N PRO A 141 8.29 17.50 -4.04
CA PRO A 141 7.00 16.84 -3.88
C PRO A 141 6.18 16.78 -5.17
N GLU A 142 6.11 17.84 -5.97
CA GLU A 142 5.29 17.85 -7.19
C GLU A 142 5.76 16.80 -8.22
N VAL A 143 7.08 16.73 -8.43
CA VAL A 143 7.71 15.74 -9.29
C VAL A 143 7.51 14.32 -8.75
N SER A 144 7.52 14.16 -7.42
CA SER A 144 7.26 12.86 -6.80
C SER A 144 5.84 12.36 -7.10
N ASP A 145 4.87 13.26 -7.22
CA ASP A 145 3.46 12.94 -7.52
C ASP A 145 3.29 12.48 -8.96
N GLU A 146 3.95 13.16 -9.89
CA GLU A 146 3.95 12.79 -11.31
C GLU A 146 4.59 11.42 -11.53
N VAL A 147 5.73 11.16 -10.89
CA VAL A 147 6.43 9.86 -10.94
C VAL A 147 5.54 8.74 -10.39
N LEU A 148 4.91 8.95 -9.24
CA LEU A 148 4.01 7.95 -8.66
C LEU A 148 2.74 7.77 -9.50
N THR A 149 2.24 8.83 -10.11
CA THR A 149 1.12 8.78 -11.06
C THR A 149 1.46 7.88 -12.24
N ALA A 150 2.63 8.06 -12.87
CA ALA A 150 3.09 7.20 -13.96
C ALA A 150 3.25 5.74 -13.51
N VAL A 151 3.81 5.50 -12.33
CA VAL A 151 3.94 4.15 -11.76
C VAL A 151 2.57 3.50 -11.54
N LEU A 152 1.62 4.19 -10.92
CA LEU A 152 0.27 3.70 -10.64
C LEU A 152 -0.58 3.56 -11.91
N GLY A 153 -0.25 4.32 -12.97
CA GLY A 153 -0.82 4.16 -14.31
C GLY A 153 -0.56 2.78 -14.92
N THR A 154 0.55 2.14 -14.54
CA THR A 154 0.91 0.81 -15.06
C THR A 154 0.02 -0.35 -14.55
N MET A 155 -0.87 -0.08 -13.58
CA MET A 155 -1.63 -1.09 -12.87
C MET A 155 -3.13 -0.77 -12.82
N SER A 156 -3.94 -1.82 -12.69
CA SER A 156 -5.37 -1.71 -12.42
C SER A 156 -5.64 -1.23 -11.00
N VAL A 157 -6.87 -0.80 -10.72
CA VAL A 157 -7.31 -0.36 -9.37
C VAL A 157 -7.02 -1.43 -8.30
N VAL A 158 -7.32 -2.71 -8.60
CA VAL A 158 -7.01 -3.83 -7.70
C VAL A 158 -5.50 -3.91 -7.40
N GLY A 159 -4.67 -3.69 -8.43
CA GLY A 159 -3.22 -3.61 -8.27
C GLY A 159 -2.77 -2.45 -7.38
N ARG A 160 -3.39 -1.27 -7.51
CA ARG A 160 -3.08 -0.08 -6.70
C ARG A 160 -3.39 -0.29 -5.22
N VAL A 161 -4.50 -0.98 -4.91
CA VAL A 161 -4.88 -1.27 -3.52
C VAL A 161 -3.87 -2.22 -2.87
N GLY A 162 -3.41 -3.24 -3.58
CA GLY A 162 -2.42 -4.20 -3.07
C GLY A 162 -0.96 -3.73 -3.14
N TYR A 163 -0.71 -2.50 -3.61
CA TYR A 163 0.64 -2.11 -4.02
C TYR A 163 1.62 -1.97 -2.85
N ALA A 164 1.16 -1.55 -1.66
CA ALA A 164 2.02 -1.46 -0.48
C ALA A 164 2.69 -2.80 -0.13
N GLY A 165 1.90 -3.88 -0.05
CA GLY A 165 2.44 -5.23 0.21
C GLY A 165 3.27 -5.79 -0.94
N GLN A 166 3.13 -5.25 -2.16
CA GLN A 166 4.02 -5.58 -3.27
C GLN A 166 5.38 -4.88 -3.15
N LEU A 167 5.39 -3.61 -2.77
CA LEU A 167 6.61 -2.83 -2.52
C LEU A 167 7.42 -3.42 -1.37
N GLU A 168 6.77 -3.84 -0.28
CA GLU A 168 7.42 -4.53 0.84
C GLU A 168 8.10 -5.83 0.40
N ARG A 169 7.39 -6.69 -0.34
CA ARG A 169 7.96 -7.95 -0.87
C ARG A 169 9.12 -7.70 -1.82
N PHE A 170 9.01 -6.71 -2.70
CA PHE A 170 10.10 -6.34 -3.60
C PHE A 170 11.33 -5.87 -2.83
N THR A 171 11.13 -4.99 -1.85
CA THR A 171 12.20 -4.41 -1.04
C THR A 171 12.93 -5.48 -0.24
N GLU A 172 12.18 -6.39 0.39
CA GLU A 172 12.78 -7.49 1.16
C GLU A 172 13.53 -8.47 0.24
N ALA A 173 12.94 -8.84 -0.91
CA ALA A 173 13.59 -9.73 -1.86
C ALA A 173 14.88 -9.16 -2.46
N HIS A 174 15.00 -7.84 -2.56
CA HIS A 174 16.15 -7.17 -3.16
C HIS A 174 16.99 -6.34 -2.18
N ARG A 175 16.84 -6.58 -0.87
CA ARG A 175 17.43 -5.75 0.18
C ARG A 175 18.93 -5.48 0.01
N GLN A 176 19.71 -6.55 -0.17
CA GLN A 176 21.16 -6.44 -0.36
C GLN A 176 21.55 -5.67 -1.64
N ARG A 177 20.74 -5.75 -2.69
CA ARG A 177 20.98 -5.04 -3.95
C ARG A 177 20.64 -3.56 -3.80
N LEU A 178 19.56 -3.25 -3.08
CA LEU A 178 19.19 -1.88 -2.72
C LEU A 178 20.25 -1.23 -1.83
N ASP A 179 20.78 -1.93 -0.83
CA ASP A 179 21.88 -1.44 0.00
C ASP A 179 23.08 -0.99 -0.86
N ARG A 180 23.51 -1.83 -1.81
CA ARG A 180 24.61 -1.50 -2.73
C ARG A 180 24.27 -0.33 -3.64
N LEU A 181 23.04 -0.29 -4.14
CA LEU A 181 22.56 0.77 -5.03
C LEU A 181 22.60 2.13 -4.33
N TYR A 182 21.97 2.25 -3.15
CA TYR A 182 21.92 3.51 -2.41
C TYR A 182 23.28 3.91 -1.85
N ALA A 183 24.13 2.96 -1.43
CA ALA A 183 25.49 3.28 -1.01
C ALA A 183 26.34 3.90 -2.14
N ARG A 184 26.14 3.45 -3.39
CA ARG A 184 26.95 3.89 -4.54
C ARG A 184 26.38 5.11 -5.26
N TYR A 185 25.05 5.22 -5.35
CA TYR A 185 24.36 6.20 -6.19
C TYR A 185 23.33 7.04 -5.44
N GLY A 186 23.05 6.72 -4.18
CA GLY A 186 22.06 7.42 -3.36
C GLY A 186 22.56 8.74 -2.78
N PRO A 187 21.72 9.38 -1.93
CA PRO A 187 22.05 10.64 -1.27
C PRO A 187 23.31 10.52 -0.43
N GLY A 188 24.27 11.42 -0.66
CA GLY A 188 25.58 11.42 0.01
C GLY A 188 26.66 10.54 -0.64
N SER A 189 26.35 9.85 -1.75
CA SER A 189 27.35 9.09 -2.49
C SER A 189 28.29 9.99 -3.31
N PRO A 190 29.54 9.56 -3.59
CA PRO A 190 30.50 10.35 -4.38
C PRO A 190 30.08 10.57 -5.84
N ILE A 191 29.15 9.75 -6.34
CA ILE A 191 28.67 9.73 -7.73
C ILE A 191 27.33 10.49 -7.87
N ALA A 192 26.90 11.22 -6.83
CA ALA A 192 25.68 12.04 -6.84
C ALA A 192 25.78 13.24 -7.81
N VAL A 193 25.87 12.95 -9.11
CA VAL A 193 25.79 13.92 -10.20
C VAL A 193 24.32 14.28 -10.33
N HIS A 194 24.01 15.49 -9.85
CA HIS A 194 22.67 16.07 -9.85
C HIS A 194 22.14 16.10 -11.29
N GLY A 195 21.18 15.23 -11.62
CA GLY A 195 20.55 15.16 -12.94
C GLY A 195 20.17 13.75 -13.40
N ARG A 196 21.10 12.78 -13.32
CA ARG A 196 20.86 11.41 -13.83
C ARG A 196 20.34 10.44 -12.76
N TYR A 197 20.72 10.65 -11.50
CA TYR A 197 20.33 9.79 -10.38
C TYR A 197 19.30 10.45 -9.45
N SER A 198 18.68 11.55 -9.87
CA SER A 198 17.77 12.35 -9.04
C SER A 198 16.63 11.53 -8.41
N LEU A 199 16.13 10.50 -9.09
CA LEU A 199 15.12 9.60 -8.52
C LEU A 199 15.61 8.84 -7.27
N LEU A 200 16.90 8.48 -7.19
CA LEU A 200 17.47 7.81 -6.02
C LEU A 200 17.50 8.70 -4.78
N HIS A 201 17.33 10.01 -4.96
CA HIS A 201 17.13 10.97 -3.88
C HIS A 201 15.65 11.14 -3.50
N SER A 202 14.77 10.29 -4.01
CA SER A 202 13.34 10.30 -3.71
C SER A 202 12.87 8.92 -3.24
N PRO A 203 11.90 8.86 -2.31
CA PRO A 203 11.19 7.63 -2.00
C PRO A 203 10.58 6.93 -3.23
N THR A 204 10.25 7.70 -4.26
CA THR A 204 9.66 7.17 -5.50
C THR A 204 10.58 6.21 -6.24
N SER A 205 11.91 6.25 -6.02
CA SER A 205 12.85 5.31 -6.64
C SER A 205 12.51 3.85 -6.39
N ILE A 206 12.03 3.48 -5.19
CA ILE A 206 11.66 2.09 -4.90
C ILE A 206 10.51 1.64 -5.80
N ALA A 207 9.48 2.47 -5.94
CA ALA A 207 8.34 2.18 -6.80
C ALA A 207 8.74 2.09 -8.28
N VAL A 208 9.64 2.97 -8.74
CA VAL A 208 10.14 2.93 -10.12
C VAL A 208 10.99 1.67 -10.35
N LEU A 209 11.87 1.29 -9.42
CA LEU A 209 12.70 0.07 -9.51
C LEU A 209 11.86 -1.21 -9.55
N GLU A 210 10.81 -1.24 -8.73
CA GLU A 210 9.87 -2.36 -8.69
C GLU A 210 9.15 -2.52 -10.04
N ARG A 211 8.65 -1.41 -10.62
CA ARG A 211 8.04 -1.41 -11.96
C ARG A 211 9.04 -1.68 -13.09
N LEU A 212 10.27 -1.18 -13.00
CA LEU A 212 11.35 -1.47 -13.96
C LEU A 212 11.67 -2.97 -13.99
N THR A 213 11.59 -3.64 -12.84
CA THR A 213 11.89 -5.07 -12.72
C THR A 213 10.72 -5.94 -13.20
N GLY A 214 9.48 -5.57 -12.86
CA GLY A 214 8.30 -6.38 -13.18
C GLY A 214 7.63 -6.06 -14.53
N SER A 215 7.55 -4.78 -14.90
CA SER A 215 6.74 -4.29 -16.03
C SER A 215 7.41 -3.14 -16.80
N PRO A 216 8.65 -3.30 -17.29
CA PRO A 216 9.43 -2.18 -17.86
C PRO A 216 8.80 -1.54 -19.11
N ALA A 217 8.10 -2.31 -19.94
CA ALA A 217 7.44 -1.76 -21.13
C ALA A 217 6.22 -0.88 -20.77
N ALA A 218 5.42 -1.31 -19.80
CA ALA A 218 4.27 -0.53 -19.32
C ALA A 218 4.73 0.74 -18.62
N LEU A 219 5.79 0.65 -17.81
CA LEU A 219 6.36 1.82 -17.15
C LEU A 219 6.84 2.86 -18.18
N ARG A 220 7.55 2.46 -19.24
CA ARG A 220 7.99 3.40 -20.29
C ARG A 220 6.82 4.11 -20.96
N ALA A 221 5.75 3.39 -21.29
CA ALA A 221 4.57 3.98 -21.92
C ALA A 221 3.89 5.03 -21.02
N GLU A 222 3.74 4.75 -19.73
CA GLU A 222 3.18 5.71 -18.76
C GLU A 222 4.14 6.87 -18.48
N TRP A 223 5.45 6.62 -18.52
CA TRP A 223 6.47 7.66 -18.36
C TRP A 223 6.47 8.66 -19.51
N GLU A 224 6.36 8.16 -20.75
CA GLU A 224 6.18 8.99 -21.94
C GLU A 224 4.87 9.77 -21.90
N HIS A 225 3.78 9.13 -21.44
CA HIS A 225 2.48 9.79 -21.29
C HIS A 225 2.50 10.93 -20.27
N ALA A 226 3.25 10.77 -19.18
CA ALA A 226 3.45 11.79 -18.16
C ALA A 226 4.50 12.84 -18.53
N GLU A 227 5.07 12.79 -19.74
CA GLU A 227 6.13 13.71 -20.22
C GLU A 227 7.36 13.79 -19.28
N LEU A 228 7.61 12.71 -18.52
CA LEU A 228 8.72 12.67 -17.56
C LEU A 228 10.06 12.50 -18.28
N PRO A 229 11.17 13.06 -17.75
CA PRO A 229 12.47 12.97 -18.39
C PRO A 229 12.93 11.51 -18.60
N PRO A 230 13.23 11.06 -19.83
CA PRO A 230 13.64 9.67 -20.09
C PRO A 230 15.00 9.34 -19.45
N ALA A 231 15.87 10.35 -19.32
CA ALA A 231 17.18 10.22 -18.69
C ALA A 231 17.12 9.73 -17.23
N TRP A 232 16.00 9.95 -16.53
CA TRP A 232 15.81 9.45 -15.17
C TRP A 232 15.60 7.94 -15.12
N LEU A 233 14.75 7.40 -16.01
CA LEU A 233 14.58 5.95 -16.14
C LEU A 233 15.85 5.27 -16.61
N GLU A 234 16.55 5.86 -17.58
CA GLU A 234 17.82 5.34 -18.07
C GLU A 234 18.88 5.31 -16.97
N GLY A 235 19.04 6.42 -16.26
CA GLY A 235 19.98 6.54 -15.14
C GLY A 235 19.71 5.49 -14.05
N LEU A 236 18.45 5.36 -13.65
CA LEU A 236 18.04 4.39 -12.64
C LEU A 236 18.21 2.94 -13.13
N SER A 237 17.87 2.65 -14.39
CA SER A 237 18.06 1.33 -15.00
C SER A 237 19.54 0.93 -15.04
N ILE A 238 20.44 1.84 -15.43
CA ILE A 238 21.88 1.60 -15.46
C ILE A 238 22.41 1.34 -14.04
N ALA A 239 22.03 2.19 -13.08
CA ALA A 239 22.44 2.02 -11.68
C ALA A 239 21.96 0.70 -11.09
N TRP A 240 20.72 0.31 -11.40
CA TRP A 240 20.15 -0.97 -10.98
C TRP A 240 20.91 -2.16 -11.55
N GLN A 241 21.20 -2.18 -12.85
CA GLN A 241 22.00 -3.24 -13.47
C GLN A 241 23.40 -3.32 -12.86
N ALA A 242 24.03 -2.18 -12.58
CA ALA A 242 25.35 -2.12 -11.98
C ALA A 242 25.40 -2.61 -10.52
N SER A 243 24.27 -2.70 -9.81
CA SER A 243 24.19 -3.21 -8.43
C SER A 243 23.95 -4.73 -8.34
N GLU A 244 23.74 -5.40 -9.48
CA GLU A 244 23.44 -6.83 -9.57
C GLU A 244 24.63 -7.71 -9.20
N THR A 245 25.82 -7.36 -9.69
CA THR A 245 27.05 -8.10 -9.42
C THR A 245 27.70 -7.64 -8.11
N PRO A 246 27.99 -8.56 -7.16
CA PRO A 246 28.96 -8.29 -6.11
C PRO A 246 30.31 -7.98 -6.78
N GLN A 247 30.98 -6.90 -6.38
CA GLN A 247 32.41 -6.79 -6.70
C GLN A 247 33.17 -7.58 -5.65
N ASP A 248 34.01 -8.50 -6.13
CA ASP A 248 35.12 -9.09 -5.38
C ASP A 248 36.08 -8.01 -4.86
#